data_AF-A0A507ECL7-F1
#
_entry.id   AF-A0A507ECL7-F1
#
_cell.length_a   1.000
_cell.length_b   1.000
_cell.length_c   1.000
_cell.angle_alpha   90.00
_cell.angle_beta   90.00
_cell.angle_gamma   90.00
#
_symmetry.space_group_name_H-M   'P 1'
#
loop_
_entity.id
_entity.type
_entity.pdbx_description
1 polymer ?
#
loop_
_entity_poly.entity_id
_entity_poly.type
_entity_poly.pdbx_seq_one_letter_code
_entity_poly.pdbx_strand_id
1 'polypeptide(L)'
;MARSMQRLLAALVILPTVYFLYSYFLSTNAGAHRGNKAAMTPPCYTVEGFSACPYFQRAKKLVGSMAEIRPIVKELDREAWQDRKVILQKTVPGAQGHSTSPFVWSGGCEGHETVAFIGGYSEFQAYVDSKGQL
;
A
#
# COMPACT_ATOMS: atom_id res chain seq x y z
N MET A 1 -47.98 50.39 14.69
CA MET A 1 -46.79 50.39 13.81
C MET A 1 -45.53 49.76 14.41
N ALA A 2 -45.41 49.56 15.73
CA ALA A 2 -44.16 49.06 16.36
C ALA A 2 -43.81 47.56 16.11
N ARG A 3 -44.79 46.68 15.88
CA ARG A 3 -44.54 45.23 15.70
C ARG A 3 -43.92 44.84 14.35
N SER A 4 -43.98 45.72 13.36
CA SER A 4 -43.43 45.47 12.01
C SER A 4 -41.90 45.70 11.97
N MET A 5 -41.41 46.73 12.66
CA MET A 5 -39.97 47.05 12.71
C MET A 5 -39.16 46.02 13.49
N GLN A 6 -39.73 45.37 14.52
CA GLN A 6 -39.04 44.32 15.29
C GLN A 6 -38.76 43.05 14.48
N ARG A 7 -39.59 42.73 13.48
CA ARG A 7 -39.39 41.58 12.58
C ARG A 7 -38.32 41.86 11.52
N LEU A 8 -38.23 43.10 11.06
CA LEU A 8 -37.21 43.56 10.11
C LEU A 8 -35.81 43.61 10.74
N LEU A 9 -35.70 44.05 12.00
CA LEU A 9 -34.43 44.08 12.71
C LEU A 9 -33.88 42.67 13.03
N ALA A 10 -34.74 41.71 13.36
CA ALA A 10 -34.31 40.33 13.58
C ALA A 10 -33.74 39.69 12.29
N ALA A 11 -34.35 39.96 11.13
CA ALA A 11 -33.87 39.45 9.84
C ALA A 11 -32.49 40.02 9.44
N LEU A 12 -32.20 41.28 9.81
CA LEU A 12 -30.93 41.94 9.50
C LEU A 12 -29.73 41.42 10.32
N VAL A 13 -29.95 40.75 11.45
CA VAL A 13 -28.88 40.21 12.29
C VAL A 13 -28.72 38.70 12.09
N ILE A 14 -29.82 37.97 11.88
CA ILE A 14 -29.81 36.50 11.77
C ILE A 14 -29.24 36.04 10.43
N LEU A 15 -29.58 36.71 9.32
CA LEU A 15 -29.09 36.32 8.00
C LEU A 15 -27.56 36.43 7.85
N PRO A 16 -26.90 37.54 8.24
CA PRO A 16 -25.44 37.63 8.13
C PRO A 16 -24.73 36.71 9.11
N THR A 17 -25.27 36.46 10.31
CA THR A 17 -24.66 35.53 11.28
C THR A 17 -24.74 34.08 10.81
N VAL A 18 -25.88 33.65 10.25
CA VAL A 18 -26.03 32.32 9.65
C VAL A 18 -25.11 32.18 8.43
N TYR A 19 -24.99 33.22 7.59
CA TYR A 19 -24.05 33.20 6.46
C TYR A 19 -22.58 33.13 6.92
N PHE A 20 -22.23 33.87 7.97
CA PHE A 20 -20.88 33.86 8.54
C PHE A 20 -20.55 32.48 9.15
N LEU A 21 -21.48 31.85 9.87
CA LEU A 21 -21.30 30.51 10.40
C LEU A 21 -21.25 29.45 9.30
N TYR A 22 -22.07 29.55 8.26
CA TYR A 22 -22.05 28.65 7.11
C TYR A 22 -20.75 28.76 6.32
N SER A 23 -20.27 29.98 6.08
CA SER A 23 -18.98 30.21 5.41
C SER A 23 -17.79 29.76 6.26
N TYR A 24 -17.84 29.94 7.59
CA TYR A 24 -16.81 29.39 8.48
C TYR A 24 -16.81 27.86 8.45
N PHE A 25 -17.99 27.22 8.50
CA PHE A 25 -18.14 25.77 8.40
C PHE A 25 -17.69 25.23 7.04
N LEU A 26 -17.98 25.93 5.93
CA LEU A 26 -17.42 25.58 4.62
C LEU A 26 -15.89 25.75 4.58
N SER A 27 -15.37 26.83 5.18
CA SER A 27 -13.94 27.11 5.18
C SER A 27 -13.15 26.10 6.03
N THR A 28 -13.72 25.58 7.13
CA THR A 28 -13.09 24.50 7.91
C THR A 28 -13.10 23.16 7.17
N ASN A 29 -14.08 22.91 6.30
CA ASN A 29 -14.14 21.69 5.50
C ASN A 29 -13.32 21.76 4.21
N ALA A 30 -13.08 22.96 3.66
CA ALA A 30 -12.30 23.15 2.43
C ALA A 30 -10.77 23.01 2.63
N GLY A 31 -10.28 23.03 3.88
CA GLY A 31 -8.85 22.92 4.20
C GLY A 31 -8.30 21.49 4.35
N ALA A 32 -9.15 20.46 4.32
CA ALA A 32 -8.77 19.09 4.73
C ALA A 32 -8.18 18.20 3.62
N HIS A 33 -7.85 18.74 2.43
CA HIS A 33 -7.22 17.98 1.36
C HIS A 33 -6.06 18.72 0.69
N ARG A 34 -5.15 19.29 1.47
CA ARG A 34 -3.74 19.32 1.05
C ARG A 34 -3.03 18.22 1.80
N GLY A 35 -3.30 16.98 1.37
CA GLY A 35 -2.52 15.83 1.78
C GLY A 35 -1.07 16.16 1.49
N ASN A 36 -0.26 16.26 2.55
CA ASN A 36 1.16 16.01 2.41
C ASN A 36 1.23 14.67 1.67
N LYS A 37 1.71 14.68 0.42
CA LYS A 37 2.29 13.47 -0.15
C LYS A 37 3.51 13.20 0.74
N ALA A 38 3.28 12.59 1.90
CA ALA A 38 4.31 11.85 2.59
C ALA A 38 4.93 11.00 1.48
N ALA A 39 6.23 11.16 1.26
CA ALA A 39 6.94 10.46 0.21
C ALA A 39 6.57 8.97 0.35
N MET A 40 5.70 8.49 -0.54
CA MET A 40 5.16 7.16 -0.42
C MET A 40 6.30 6.26 -0.86
N THR A 41 7.01 5.68 0.10
CA THR A 41 8.12 4.78 -0.17
C THR A 41 7.58 3.70 -1.12
N PRO A 42 8.18 3.54 -2.32
CA PRO A 42 7.65 2.61 -3.29
C PRO A 42 7.56 1.20 -2.72
N PRO A 43 6.50 0.44 -3.02
CA PRO A 43 6.36 -0.91 -2.50
C PRO A 43 7.61 -1.72 -2.85
N CYS A 44 8.02 -2.57 -1.91
CA CYS A 44 9.27 -3.30 -1.99
C CYS A 44 8.97 -4.79 -1.86
N TYR A 45 9.44 -5.55 -2.84
CA TYR A 45 9.21 -6.98 -2.92
C TYR A 45 10.52 -7.74 -2.85
N THR A 46 10.51 -8.83 -2.09
CA THR A 46 11.59 -9.81 -2.11
C THR A 46 11.10 -11.10 -2.76
N VAL A 47 11.88 -11.60 -3.72
CA VAL A 47 11.64 -12.84 -4.43
C VAL A 47 12.85 -13.74 -4.25
N GLU A 48 12.68 -14.85 -3.54
CA GLU A 48 13.73 -15.86 -3.39
C GLU A 48 13.31 -17.18 -4.03
N GLY A 49 14.26 -17.83 -4.71
CA GLY A 49 14.04 -19.11 -5.37
C GLY A 49 15.31 -19.66 -6.00
N PHE A 50 15.21 -20.81 -6.64
CA PHE A 50 16.34 -21.42 -7.34
C PHE A 50 16.29 -21.20 -8.85
N SER A 51 17.47 -21.08 -9.46
CA SER A 51 17.68 -20.70 -10.87
C SER A 51 16.89 -21.57 -11.86
N ALA A 52 16.89 -22.89 -11.68
CA ALA A 52 16.19 -23.82 -12.57
C ALA A 52 14.66 -23.86 -12.41
N CYS A 53 14.08 -23.13 -11.44
CA CYS A 53 12.64 -23.16 -11.19
C CYS A 53 11.87 -22.28 -12.19
N PRO A 54 10.94 -22.83 -13.00
CA PRO A 54 10.17 -22.03 -13.95
C PRO A 54 9.30 -20.95 -13.29
N TYR A 55 8.70 -21.25 -12.12
CA TYR A 55 7.89 -20.29 -11.38
C TYR A 55 8.71 -19.14 -10.81
N PHE A 56 9.94 -19.42 -10.34
CA PHE A 56 10.86 -18.37 -9.90
C PHE A 56 11.26 -17.46 -11.06
N GLN A 57 11.60 -18.01 -12.22
CA GLN A 57 11.95 -17.19 -13.38
C GLN A 57 10.79 -16.29 -13.83
N ARG A 58 9.54 -16.77 -13.75
CA ARG A 58 8.36 -15.95 -14.01
C ARG A 58 8.17 -14.86 -12.96
N ALA A 59 8.32 -15.16 -11.67
CA ALA A 59 8.22 -14.17 -10.59
C ALA A 59 9.31 -13.09 -10.70
N LYS A 60 10.55 -13.50 -11.02
CA LYS A 60 11.69 -12.61 -11.29
C LYS A 60 11.42 -11.69 -12.47
N LYS A 61 10.86 -12.21 -13.56
CA LYS A 61 10.47 -11.40 -14.72
C LYS A 61 9.36 -10.41 -14.35
N LEU A 62 8.34 -10.88 -13.65
CA LEU A 62 7.19 -10.09 -13.22
C LEU A 62 7.63 -8.92 -12.34
N VAL A 63 8.47 -9.17 -11.34
CA VAL A 63 8.96 -8.10 -10.46
C VAL A 63 9.92 -7.16 -11.21
N GLY A 64 10.68 -7.68 -12.18
CA GLY A 64 11.57 -6.88 -13.02
C GLY A 64 10.85 -5.96 -14.01
N SER A 65 9.56 -6.18 -14.32
CA SER A 65 8.77 -5.27 -15.16
C SER A 65 8.16 -4.09 -14.40
N MET A 66 8.28 -4.04 -13.07
CA MET A 66 7.71 -2.98 -12.23
C MET A 66 8.68 -1.79 -12.14
N ALA A 67 8.41 -0.73 -12.91
CA ALA A 67 9.33 0.40 -13.08
C ALA A 67 9.60 1.22 -11.78
N GLU A 68 8.64 1.26 -10.86
CA GLU A 68 8.73 2.09 -9.65
C GLU A 68 9.26 1.34 -8.43
N ILE A 69 9.54 0.05 -8.56
CA ILE A 69 9.87 -0.84 -7.44
C ILE A 69 11.35 -1.23 -7.52
N ARG A 70 12.05 -1.25 -6.39
CA ARG A 70 13.37 -1.90 -6.28
C ARG A 70 13.17 -3.30 -5.71
N PRO A 71 13.11 -4.35 -6.54
CA PRO A 71 12.99 -5.70 -6.03
C PRO A 71 14.31 -6.22 -5.48
N ILE A 72 14.21 -7.01 -4.41
CA ILE A 72 15.30 -7.84 -3.92
C ILE A 72 15.09 -9.23 -4.52
N VAL A 73 15.94 -9.64 -5.46
CA VAL A 73 15.89 -10.97 -6.06
C VAL A 73 17.07 -11.79 -5.58
N LYS A 74 16.80 -12.88 -4.85
CA LYS A 74 17.84 -13.82 -4.42
C LYS A 74 17.68 -15.12 -5.20
N GLU A 75 18.58 -15.30 -6.15
CA GLU A 75 18.69 -16.51 -6.95
C GLU A 75 19.71 -17.46 -6.31
N LEU A 76 19.30 -18.70 -6.11
CA LEU A 76 20.11 -19.77 -5.48
C LEU A 76 20.25 -20.95 -6.45
N ASP A 77 21.20 -21.83 -6.20
CA ASP A 77 21.16 -23.18 -6.76
C ASP A 77 20.11 -24.05 -6.03
N ARG A 78 19.88 -25.26 -6.54
CA ARG A 78 18.80 -26.13 -6.06
C ARG A 78 19.09 -26.68 -4.67
N GLU A 79 20.36 -26.92 -4.38
CA GLU A 79 20.89 -27.47 -3.14
C GLU A 79 20.73 -26.45 -2.00
N ALA A 80 21.29 -25.24 -2.18
CA ALA A 80 21.18 -24.14 -1.23
C ALA A 80 19.73 -23.70 -1.01
N TRP A 81 18.86 -23.87 -2.01
CA TRP A 81 17.44 -23.60 -1.87
C TRP A 81 16.75 -24.51 -0.83
N GLN A 82 17.15 -25.78 -0.70
CA GLN A 82 16.51 -26.66 0.27
C GLN A 82 16.69 -26.15 1.70
N ASP A 83 17.91 -25.74 2.03
CA ASP A 83 18.22 -25.17 3.35
C ASP A 83 17.59 -23.79 3.53
N ARG A 84 17.67 -22.95 2.49
CA ARG A 84 17.09 -21.60 2.54
C ARG A 84 15.59 -21.63 2.77
N LYS A 85 14.87 -22.53 2.10
CA LYS A 85 13.42 -22.72 2.26
C LYS A 85 13.05 -22.97 3.73
N VAL A 86 13.77 -23.85 4.41
CA VAL A 86 13.51 -24.17 5.84
C VAL A 86 13.71 -22.94 6.73
N ILE A 87 14.71 -22.11 6.41
CA ILE A 87 14.94 -20.85 7.12
C ILE A 87 13.76 -19.90 6.86
N LEU A 88 13.36 -19.71 5.61
CA LEU A 88 12.27 -18.80 5.25
C LEU A 88 10.94 -19.18 5.89
N GLN A 89 10.60 -20.47 5.94
CA GLN A 89 9.41 -20.98 6.66
C GLN A 89 9.39 -20.57 8.14
N LYS A 90 10.55 -20.42 8.77
CA LYS A 90 10.69 -20.03 10.18
C LYS A 90 10.75 -18.53 10.38
N THR A 91 11.41 -17.81 9.46
CA THR A 91 11.75 -16.39 9.65
C THR A 91 10.77 -15.43 8.99
N VAL A 92 10.03 -15.86 7.96
CA VAL A 92 9.06 -15.01 7.27
C VAL A 92 7.65 -15.27 7.84
N PRO A 93 7.02 -14.27 8.48
CA PRO A 93 5.66 -14.41 9.01
C PRO A 93 4.66 -14.79 7.90
N GLY A 94 3.87 -15.85 8.10
CA GLY A 94 2.90 -16.36 7.12
C GLY A 94 3.45 -17.41 6.15
N ALA A 95 4.77 -17.63 6.12
CA ALA A 95 5.39 -18.59 5.19
C ALA A 95 5.45 -20.04 5.71
N GLN A 96 4.97 -20.32 6.92
CA GLN A 96 5.17 -21.60 7.63
C GLN A 96 4.65 -22.81 6.84
N GLY A 97 3.55 -22.64 6.11
CA GLY A 97 2.94 -23.70 5.29
C GLY A 97 3.44 -23.77 3.84
N HIS A 98 4.23 -22.79 3.39
CA HIS A 98 4.69 -22.73 2.01
C HIS A 98 5.93 -23.59 1.83
N SER A 99 5.97 -24.43 0.79
CA SER A 99 7.04 -25.43 0.60
C SER A 99 7.66 -25.45 -0.79
N THR A 100 7.24 -24.54 -1.67
CA THR A 100 7.64 -24.51 -3.07
C THR A 100 8.42 -23.24 -3.41
N SER A 101 9.17 -23.28 -4.50
CA SER A 101 9.82 -22.09 -5.06
C SER A 101 8.86 -21.39 -6.03
N PRO A 102 8.79 -20.05 -6.06
CA PRO A 102 9.53 -19.11 -5.21
C PRO A 102 8.83 -18.82 -3.87
N PHE A 103 9.53 -18.14 -2.97
CA PHE A 103 8.94 -17.42 -1.84
C PHE A 103 8.89 -15.94 -2.20
N VAL A 104 7.72 -15.31 -2.05
CA VAL A 104 7.50 -13.89 -2.33
C VAL A 104 6.85 -13.21 -1.13
N TRP A 105 7.39 -12.06 -0.74
CA TRP A 105 6.82 -11.21 0.30
C TRP A 105 7.07 -9.73 0.02
N SER A 106 6.26 -8.88 0.62
CA SER A 106 6.46 -7.43 0.63
C SER A 106 7.02 -6.93 1.96
N GLY A 107 7.73 -5.81 1.90
CA GLY A 107 8.39 -5.19 3.05
C GLY A 107 9.64 -5.95 3.51
N GLY A 108 10.14 -5.61 4.70
CA GLY A 108 11.42 -6.11 5.21
C GLY A 108 12.66 -5.46 4.57
N CYS A 109 12.47 -4.31 3.93
CA CYS A 109 13.52 -3.47 3.36
C CYS A 109 13.45 -2.06 3.97
N GLU A 110 14.46 -1.25 3.70
CA GLU A 110 14.58 0.09 4.28
C GLU A 110 13.32 0.93 4.06
N GLY A 111 12.70 1.40 5.15
CA GLY A 111 11.44 2.15 5.11
C GLY A 111 10.16 1.30 5.09
N HIS A 112 10.26 -0.03 5.12
CA HIS A 112 9.12 -0.96 5.17
C HIS A 112 9.33 -2.04 6.25
N GLU A 113 8.99 -1.71 7.49
CA GLU A 113 9.21 -2.61 8.65
C GLU A 113 8.27 -3.82 8.67
N THR A 114 7.07 -3.68 8.09
CA THR A 114 6.07 -4.75 8.07
C THR A 114 6.33 -5.73 6.93
N VAL A 115 6.68 -6.96 7.29
CA VAL A 115 6.80 -8.07 6.34
C VAL A 115 5.43 -8.72 6.15
N ALA A 116 5.00 -8.86 4.90
CA ALA A 116 3.78 -9.58 4.54
C ALA A 116 4.08 -10.65 3.48
N PHE A 117 3.96 -11.92 3.87
CA PHE A 117 4.13 -13.03 2.94
C PHE A 117 2.98 -13.07 1.94
N ILE A 118 3.33 -13.20 0.65
CA ILE A 118 2.37 -13.19 -0.46
C ILE A 118 2.11 -14.63 -0.94
N GLY A 119 3.16 -15.44 -1.08
CA GLY A 119 3.03 -16.82 -1.55
C GLY A 119 4.10 -17.21 -2.57
N GLY A 120 3.70 -18.02 -3.55
CA GLY A 120 4.49 -18.37 -4.73
C GLY A 120 4.19 -17.44 -5.91
N TYR A 121 4.50 -17.91 -7.12
CA TYR A 121 4.30 -17.12 -8.34
C TYR A 121 2.82 -16.80 -8.60
N SER A 122 1.93 -17.79 -8.46
CA SER A 122 0.52 -17.63 -8.80
C SER A 122 -0.15 -16.59 -7.90
N GLU A 123 0.12 -16.64 -6.61
CA GLU A 123 -0.38 -15.68 -5.62
C GLU A 123 0.23 -14.30 -5.87
N PHE A 124 1.52 -14.24 -6.23
CA PHE A 124 2.16 -12.97 -6.55
C PHE A 124 1.59 -12.30 -7.80
N GLN A 125 1.33 -13.06 -8.87
CA GLN A 125 0.66 -12.53 -10.06
C GLN A 125 -0.73 -11.98 -9.71
N ALA A 126 -1.55 -12.77 -9.01
CA ALA A 126 -2.89 -12.34 -8.60
C ALA A 126 -2.84 -11.11 -7.69
N TYR A 127 -1.87 -11.04 -6.78
CA TYR A 127 -1.65 -9.89 -5.93
C TYR A 127 -1.34 -8.63 -6.74
N VAL A 128 -0.39 -8.72 -7.67
CA VAL A 128 0.02 -7.61 -8.54
C VAL A 128 -1.13 -7.12 -9.42
N ASP A 129 -1.87 -8.05 -10.02
CA ASP A 129 -3.04 -7.74 -10.85
C ASP A 129 -4.10 -6.98 -10.02
N SER A 130 -4.34 -7.40 -8.78
CA SER A 130 -5.29 -6.74 -7.87
C SER A 130 -4.87 -5.32 -7.47
N LYS A 131 -3.58 -4.98 -7.60
CA LYS A 131 -3.02 -3.66 -7.25
C LYS A 131 -2.87 -2.73 -8.45
N GLY A 132 -3.09 -3.19 -9.67
CA GLY A 132 -2.88 -2.39 -10.88
C GLY A 132 -1.43 -1.96 -11.05
N GLN A 133 -0.48 -2.83 -10.68
CA GLN A 133 0.97 -2.56 -10.71
C GLN A 133 1.66 -3.07 -11.99
N LEU A 134 0.87 -3.44 -13.01
CA LEU A 134 1.29 -3.81 -14.36
C LEU A 134 0.58 -2.95 -15.39
#